data_AF-A0A520BUL4-F1
#
_entry.id   AF-A0A520BUL4-F1
#
_cell.length_a   1.000
_cell.length_b   1.000
_cell.length_c   1.000
_cell.angle_alpha   90.00
_cell.angle_beta   90.00
_cell.angle_gamma   90.00
#
_symmetry.space_group_name_H-M   'P 1'
#
loop_
_entity.id
_entity.type
_entity.pdbx_description
1 polymer ?
#
loop_
_entity_poly.entity_id
_entity_poly.type
_entity_poly.pdbx_seq_one_letter_code
_entity_poly.pdbx_strand_id
1 'polypeptide(L)'
;MVLLLGWVLVLLLLALWSSLVWSGQVLLAAMLAKAGTFGAGDWSLPEALATKLPVWAAEWLAATLENWTPQLQSLVSSLPWLSSGVTLLAWVVWAVGAAVLLVIGIAIHVAIALVRKSRASTLPPAAAAGT
;
A
#
# COMPACT_ATOMS: atom_id res chain seq x y z
N MET A 1 -4.20 -2.58 33.31
CA MET A 1 -3.41 -3.52 32.47
C MET A 1 -4.17 -3.94 31.21
N VAL A 2 -5.40 -4.46 31.30
CA VAL A 2 -6.19 -4.92 30.12
C VAL A 2 -6.37 -3.84 29.03
N LEU A 3 -6.61 -2.58 29.40
CA LEU A 3 -6.74 -1.47 28.45
C LEU A 3 -5.43 -1.19 27.69
N LEU A 4 -4.29 -1.23 28.38
CA LEU A 4 -2.97 -1.09 27.76
C LEU A 4 -2.69 -2.26 26.81
N LEU A 5 -3.01 -3.50 27.21
CA LEU A 5 -2.82 -4.68 26.38
C LEU A 5 -3.66 -4.61 25.08
N GLY A 6 -4.90 -4.11 25.18
CA GLY A 6 -5.76 -3.87 24.03
C GLY A 6 -5.19 -2.82 23.07
N TRP A 7 -4.67 -1.70 23.59
CA TRP A 7 -3.99 -0.68 22.77
C TRP A 7 -2.72 -1.21 22.11
N VAL A 8 -1.90 -1.96 22.84
CA VAL A 8 -0.67 -2.56 22.29
C VAL A 8 -1.01 -3.54 21.16
N LEU A 9 -2.04 -4.38 21.32
CA LEU A 9 -2.48 -5.29 20.27
C LEU A 9 -2.97 -4.53 19.03
N VAL A 10 -3.78 -3.48 19.21
CA VAL A 10 -4.24 -2.62 18.09
C VAL A 10 -3.06 -1.95 17.39
N LEU A 11 -2.09 -1.43 18.14
CA LEU A 11 -0.87 -0.81 17.58
C LEU A 11 -0.01 -1.82 16.83
N LEU A 12 0.17 -3.04 17.35
CA LEU A 12 0.89 -4.10 16.64
C LEU A 12 0.19 -4.50 15.35
N LEU A 13 -1.14 -4.62 15.39
CA LEU A 13 -1.94 -4.99 14.23
C LEU A 13 -1.93 -3.85 13.19
N LEU A 14 -1.94 -2.59 13.63
CA LEU A 14 -1.81 -1.41 12.78
C LEU A 14 -0.41 -1.29 12.17
N ALA A 15 0.63 -1.60 12.95
CA ALA A 15 2.00 -1.64 12.47
C ALA A 15 2.19 -2.73 11.41
N LEU A 16 1.66 -3.93 11.66
CA LEU A 16 1.68 -5.04 10.71
C LEU A 16 0.92 -4.69 9.43
N TRP A 17 -0.28 -4.12 9.55
CA TRP A 17 -1.08 -3.66 8.41
C TRP A 17 -0.35 -2.59 7.61
N SER A 18 0.25 -1.60 8.28
CA SER A 18 1.03 -0.54 7.65
C SER A 18 2.21 -1.13 6.89
N SER A 19 2.99 -2.01 7.52
CA SER A 19 4.10 -2.69 6.85
C SER A 19 3.64 -3.47 5.62
N LEU A 20 2.47 -4.09 5.65
CA LEU A 20 1.93 -4.84 4.51
C LEU A 20 1.57 -3.92 3.33
N VAL A 21 0.89 -2.80 3.60
CA VAL A 21 0.51 -1.82 2.56
C VAL A 21 1.74 -1.18 1.93
N TRP A 22 2.67 -0.71 2.76
CA TRP A 22 3.91 -0.09 2.27
C TRP A 22 4.80 -1.08 1.53
N SER A 23 4.89 -2.33 2.00
CA SER A 23 5.62 -3.39 1.30
C SER A 23 5.01 -3.68 -0.07
N GLY A 24 3.68 -3.75 -0.15
CA GLY A 24 2.97 -3.86 -1.43
C GLY A 24 3.27 -2.70 -2.37
N GLN A 25 3.23 -1.47 -1.85
CA GLN A 25 3.51 -0.26 -2.64
C GLN A 25 4.96 -0.20 -3.15
N VAL A 26 5.94 -0.61 -2.34
CA VAL A 26 7.34 -0.74 -2.76
C VAL A 26 7.49 -1.83 -3.82
N LEU A 27 6.82 -2.97 -3.66
CA LEU A 27 6.86 -4.06 -4.64
C LEU A 27 6.25 -3.67 -5.98
N LEU A 28 5.09 -3.00 -5.96
CA LEU A 28 4.47 -2.44 -7.16
C LEU A 28 5.38 -1.39 -7.82
N ALA A 29 5.96 -0.48 -7.04
CA ALA A 29 6.89 0.51 -7.55
C ALA A 29 8.13 -0.13 -8.18
N ALA A 30 8.67 -1.19 -7.58
CA ALA A 30 9.81 -1.95 -8.12
C ALA A 30 9.45 -2.67 -9.43
N MET A 31 8.27 -3.27 -9.52
CA MET A 31 7.76 -3.87 -10.76
C MET A 31 7.57 -2.82 -11.86
N LEU A 32 7.02 -1.66 -11.52
CA LEU A 32 6.80 -0.57 -12.45
C LEU A 32 8.12 0.06 -12.91
N ALA A 33 9.10 0.20 -12.02
CA ALA A 33 10.46 0.64 -12.37
C ALA A 33 11.16 -0.35 -13.32
N LYS A 34 11.00 -1.66 -13.08
CA LYS A 34 11.50 -2.70 -13.99
C LYS A 34 10.83 -2.62 -15.36
N ALA A 35 9.51 -2.39 -15.41
CA ALA A 35 8.77 -2.17 -16.65
C ALA A 35 9.23 -0.88 -17.36
N GLY A 36 9.49 0.18 -16.61
CA GLY A 36 10.07 1.43 -17.11
C GLY A 36 11.47 1.26 -17.68
N THR A 37 12.32 0.40 -17.10
CA THR A 37 13.63 0.04 -17.69
C THR A 37 13.51 -0.59 -19.07
N PHE A 38 12.48 -1.40 -19.31
CA PHE A 38 12.22 -1.96 -20.64
C PHE A 38 11.56 -0.96 -21.60
N GLY A 39 10.88 0.07 -21.08
CA GLY A 39 10.15 1.06 -21.87
C GLY A 39 10.86 2.40 -22.13
N ALA A 40 11.87 2.73 -21.32
CA ALA A 40 12.61 3.99 -21.36
C ALA A 40 14.08 3.81 -21.79
N GLY A 41 14.52 2.57 -22.01
CA GLY A 41 15.73 2.34 -22.80
C GLY A 41 15.47 2.88 -24.20
N ASP A 42 16.40 3.70 -24.68
CA ASP A 42 16.43 4.23 -26.04
C ASP A 42 15.93 3.12 -26.99
N TRP A 43 14.75 3.28 -27.57
CA TRP A 43 14.13 2.27 -28.44
C TRP A 43 14.95 2.08 -29.73
N SER A 44 16.05 2.82 -29.87
CA SER A 44 17.22 2.53 -30.69
C SER A 44 17.74 1.11 -30.45
N LEU A 45 17.99 0.33 -31.52
CA LEU A 45 18.80 -0.88 -31.40
C LEU A 45 20.11 -0.51 -30.67
N PRO A 46 20.47 -1.21 -29.59
CA PRO A 46 21.80 -1.06 -29.01
C PRO A 46 22.84 -1.28 -30.11
N GLU A 47 23.84 -0.40 -30.25
CA GLU A 47 24.84 -0.50 -31.33
C GLU A 47 25.52 -1.89 -31.37
N ALA A 48 25.64 -2.54 -30.21
CA ALA A 48 26.15 -3.90 -30.06
C ALA A 48 25.28 -4.97 -30.77
N LEU A 49 23.97 -4.75 -30.87
CA LEU A 49 23.02 -5.60 -31.62
C LEU A 49 22.98 -5.21 -33.10
N ALA A 50 23.02 -3.91 -33.43
CA ALA A 50 23.08 -3.45 -34.81
C ALA A 50 24.31 -3.99 -35.57
N THR A 51 25.44 -4.17 -34.87
CA THR A 51 26.68 -4.71 -35.46
C THR A 51 26.62 -6.23 -35.69
N LYS A 52 25.75 -6.95 -34.99
CA LYS A 52 25.59 -8.42 -35.10
C LYS A 52 24.36 -8.84 -35.90
N LEU A 53 23.43 -7.93 -36.17
CA LEU A 53 22.23 -8.21 -36.94
C LEU A 53 22.48 -7.99 -38.44
N PRO A 54 21.98 -8.88 -39.31
CA PRO A 54 21.91 -8.61 -40.74
C PRO A 54 21.10 -7.34 -41.02
N VAL A 55 21.45 -6.61 -42.08
CA VAL A 55 20.81 -5.33 -42.47
C VAL A 55 19.27 -5.45 -42.56
N TRP A 56 18.77 -6.53 -43.16
CA TRP A 56 17.32 -6.78 -43.28
C TRP A 56 16.61 -6.93 -41.92
N ALA A 57 17.30 -7.46 -40.90
CA ALA A 57 16.75 -7.62 -39.56
C ALA A 57 16.73 -6.29 -38.80
N ALA A 58 17.73 -5.44 -39.02
CA ALA A 58 17.76 -4.09 -38.47
C ALA A 58 16.64 -3.21 -39.08
N GLU A 59 16.41 -3.31 -40.39
CA GLU A 59 15.33 -2.59 -41.10
C GLU A 59 13.94 -3.05 -40.66
N TRP A 60 13.73 -4.37 -40.55
CA TRP A 60 12.46 -4.92 -40.03
C TRP A 60 12.20 -4.50 -38.58
N LEU A 61 13.24 -4.52 -37.75
CA LEU A 61 13.13 -4.12 -36.35
C LEU A 61 12.87 -2.61 -36.23
N ALA A 62 13.54 -1.77 -37.03
CA ALA A 62 13.30 -0.33 -37.11
C ALA A 62 11.86 -0.01 -37.55
N ALA A 63 11.35 -0.65 -38.60
CA ALA A 63 9.97 -0.48 -39.06
C ALA A 63 8.95 -0.94 -38.00
N THR A 64 9.25 -2.03 -37.29
CA THR A 64 8.41 -2.51 -36.19
C THR A 64 8.43 -1.52 -35.02
N LEU A 65 9.60 -1.03 -34.64
CA LEU A 65 9.76 -0.02 -33.59
C LEU A 65 9.01 1.26 -33.95
N GLU A 66 9.10 1.73 -35.18
CA GLU A 66 8.42 2.93 -35.66
C GLU A 66 6.89 2.79 -35.59
N ASN A 67 6.36 1.60 -35.92
CA ASN A 67 4.94 1.29 -35.82
C ASN A 67 4.44 1.21 -34.35
N TRP A 68 5.30 0.78 -33.42
CA TRP A 68 4.96 0.63 -32.00
C TRP A 68 5.35 1.85 -31.13
N THR A 69 6.22 2.73 -31.63
CA THR A 69 6.70 3.95 -30.96
C THR A 69 5.56 4.79 -30.35
N PRO A 70 4.45 5.09 -31.05
CA PRO A 70 3.36 5.89 -30.45
C PRO A 70 2.67 5.17 -29.28
N GLN A 71 2.53 3.84 -29.32
CA GLN A 71 1.94 3.05 -28.24
C GLN A 71 2.88 3.00 -27.03
N LEU A 72 4.17 2.87 -27.28
CA LEU A 72 5.22 2.87 -26.26
C LEU A 72 5.34 4.25 -25.60
N GLN A 73 5.29 5.33 -26.38
CA GLN A 73 5.21 6.72 -25.88
C GLN A 73 3.94 6.95 -25.04
N SER A 74 2.80 6.38 -25.43
CA SER A 74 1.56 6.42 -24.64
C SER A 74 1.69 5.66 -23.31
N LEU A 75 2.39 4.54 -23.28
CA LEU A 75 2.66 3.77 -22.06
C LEU A 75 3.63 4.52 -21.13
N VAL A 76 4.70 5.09 -21.68
CA VAL A 76 5.68 5.89 -20.93
C VAL A 76 5.07 7.17 -20.38
N SER A 77 4.18 7.83 -21.12
CA SER A 77 3.47 9.03 -20.64
C SER A 77 2.39 8.72 -19.60
N SER A 78 1.85 7.51 -19.57
CA SER A 78 0.86 7.08 -18.55
C SER A 78 1.49 6.49 -17.29
N LEU A 79 2.76 6.06 -17.35
CA LEU A 79 3.56 5.55 -16.22
C LEU A 79 3.56 6.47 -14.98
N PRO A 80 3.74 7.81 -15.09
CA PRO A 80 3.67 8.74 -13.95
C PRO A 80 2.28 8.81 -13.31
N TRP A 81 1.22 8.77 -14.13
CA TRP A 81 -0.16 8.72 -13.67
C TRP A 81 -0.47 7.41 -12.93
N LEU A 82 -0.02 6.28 -13.47
CA LEU A 82 -0.12 4.97 -12.83
C LEU A 82 0.60 4.93 -11.48
N SER A 83 1.82 5.48 -11.41
CA SER A 83 2.55 5.61 -10.14
C SER A 83 1.76 6.44 -9.12
N SER A 84 1.20 7.57 -9.54
CA SER A 84 0.43 8.47 -8.66
C SER A 84 -0.87 7.81 -8.19
N GLY A 85 -1.56 7.09 -9.09
CA GLY A 85 -2.78 6.34 -8.78
C GLY A 85 -2.53 5.20 -7.79
N VAL A 86 -1.43 4.47 -7.93
CA VAL A 86 -1.02 3.41 -6.99
C VAL A 86 -0.74 3.97 -5.60
N THR A 87 -0.08 5.13 -5.50
CA THR A 87 0.14 5.81 -4.22
C THR A 87 -1.18 6.26 -3.59
N LEU A 88 -2.11 6.85 -4.36
CA LEU A 88 -3.43 7.23 -3.85
C LEU A 88 -4.22 6.00 -3.36
N LEU A 89 -4.19 4.90 -4.11
CA LEU A 89 -4.86 3.66 -3.72
C LEU A 89 -4.27 3.09 -2.43
N ALA A 90 -2.94 3.12 -2.29
CA ALA A 90 -2.26 2.73 -1.06
C ALA A 90 -2.69 3.60 0.14
N TRP A 91 -2.80 4.92 -0.05
CA TRP A 91 -3.33 5.82 0.98
C TRP A 91 -4.76 5.50 1.39
N VAL A 92 -5.65 5.24 0.43
CA VAL A 92 -7.05 4.88 0.69
C VAL A 92 -7.14 3.55 1.45
N VAL A 93 -6.45 2.51 0.97
CA VAL A 93 -6.42 1.18 1.62
C VAL A 93 -5.84 1.27 3.03
N TRP A 94 -4.77 2.06 3.20
CA TRP A 94 -4.18 2.31 4.50
C TRP A 94 -5.15 3.03 5.46
N ALA A 95 -5.77 4.13 5.01
CA ALA A 95 -6.67 4.93 5.83
C ALA A 95 -7.93 4.14 6.24
N VAL A 96 -8.51 3.36 5.33
CA VAL A 96 -9.66 2.50 5.63
C VAL A 96 -9.30 1.44 6.66
N GLY A 97 -8.17 0.74 6.49
CA GLY A 97 -7.70 -0.25 7.45
C GLY A 97 -7.41 0.38 8.82
N ALA A 98 -6.69 1.51 8.85
CA ALA A 98 -6.40 2.25 10.08
C ALA A 98 -7.67 2.68 10.82
N ALA A 99 -8.65 3.22 10.09
CA ALA A 99 -9.94 3.62 10.66
C ALA A 99 -10.69 2.42 11.28
N VAL A 100 -10.76 1.29 10.57
CA VAL A 100 -11.42 0.08 11.07
C VAL A 100 -10.74 -0.43 12.35
N LEU A 101 -9.40 -0.52 12.36
CA LEU A 101 -8.66 -0.95 13.55
C LEU A 101 -8.85 -0.01 14.74
N LEU A 102 -8.84 1.31 14.51
CA LEU A 102 -9.09 2.30 15.55
C LEU A 102 -10.51 2.22 16.11
N VAL A 103 -11.51 2.06 15.25
CA VAL A 103 -12.92 1.89 15.66
C VAL A 103 -13.08 0.65 16.52
N ILE A 104 -12.45 -0.47 16.15
CA ILE A 104 -12.47 -1.70 16.95
C ILE A 104 -11.82 -1.46 18.32
N GLY A 105 -10.66 -0.80 18.34
CA GLY A 105 -9.97 -0.44 19.59
C GLY A 105 -10.82 0.42 20.53
N ILE A 106 -11.48 1.44 19.98
CA ILE A 106 -12.38 2.33 20.73
C ILE A 106 -13.61 1.57 21.22
N ALA A 107 -14.24 0.76 20.38
CA ALA A 107 -15.43 -0.01 20.74
C ALA A 107 -15.17 -0.96 21.92
N ILE A 108 -14.04 -1.66 21.90
CA ILE A 108 -13.61 -2.52 23.02
C ILE A 108 -13.39 -1.70 24.29
N HIS A 109 -12.75 -0.53 24.19
CA HIS A 109 -12.52 0.34 25.34
C HIS A 109 -13.82 0.87 25.96
N VAL A 110 -14.75 1.33 25.12
CA VAL A 110 -16.05 1.83 25.55
C VAL A 110 -16.86 0.71 26.22
N ALA A 111 -16.85 -0.51 25.65
CA ALA A 111 -17.50 -1.66 26.25
C ALA A 111 -16.91 -2.01 27.62
N ILE A 112 -15.58 -2.05 27.77
CA ILE A 112 -14.92 -2.31 29.06
C ILE A 112 -15.22 -1.20 30.07
N ALA A 113 -15.20 0.07 29.65
CA ALA A 113 -15.50 1.21 30.52
C ALA A 113 -16.96 1.18 31.00
N LEU A 114 -17.90 0.86 30.12
CA LEU A 114 -19.32 0.70 30.47
C LEU A 114 -19.54 -0.46 31.43
N VAL A 115 -18.87 -1.61 31.24
CA VAL A 115 -18.94 -2.76 32.15
C VAL A 115 -18.32 -2.46 33.51
N ARG A 116 -17.22 -1.69 33.57
CA ARG A 116 -16.64 -1.25 34.84
C ARG A 116 -17.55 -0.26 35.56
N LYS A 117 -18.12 0.69 34.83
CA LYS A 117 -19.07 1.67 35.38
C LYS A 117 -20.32 0.97 35.91
N SER A 118 -20.90 0.02 35.17
CA SER A 118 -22.07 -0.72 35.63
C SER A 118 -21.77 -1.55 36.88
N ARG A 119 -20.61 -2.21 36.97
CA ARG A 119 -20.16 -2.93 38.19
C ARG A 119 -19.89 -2.02 39.39
N ALA A 120 -19.38 -0.80 39.17
CA ALA A 120 -19.20 0.17 40.24
C ALA A 120 -20.52 0.78 40.73
N SER A 121 -21.54 0.83 39.86
CA SER A 121 -22.87 1.35 40.17
C SER A 121 -23.73 0.34 40.94
N THR A 122 -23.43 -0.96 40.83
CA THR A 122 -24.17 -2.05 41.50
C THR A 122 -23.62 -2.45 42.87
N LEU A 123 -22.46 -1.92 43.30
CA LEU A 123 -21.99 -2.06 44.67
C LEU A 123 -22.68 -1.00 45.56
N PRO A 124 -23.57 -1.38 46.49
CA PRO A 124 -24.23 -0.41 47.36
C PRO A 124 -23.21 0.26 48.31
N PRO A 125 -23.36 1.56 48.62
CA PRO A 125 -22.60 2.24 49.67
C PRO A 125 -23.04 1.82 51.09
N ALA A 126 -23.23 0.52 51.33
CA ALA A 126 -23.90 -0.01 52.53
C ALA A 126 -22.99 -0.80 53.49
N ALA A 127 -21.68 -0.86 53.27
CA ALA A 127 -20.75 -1.50 54.22
C ALA A 127 -20.01 -0.50 55.14
N ALA A 128 -20.29 0.80 55.03
CA ALA A 128 -19.59 1.86 55.78
C ALA A 128 -20.42 2.50 56.92
N ALA A 129 -21.64 2.01 57.19
CA ALA A 129 -22.54 2.60 58.19
C ALA A 129 -23.21 1.54 59.09
N GLY A 130 -22.42 0.61 59.61
CA GLY A 130 -22.86 -0.39 60.59
C GLY A 130 -21.84 -0.53 61.72
N THR A 131 -21.62 0.56 62.44
CA THR A 131 -21.09 0.56 63.82
C THR A 131 -22.20 0.24 64.79
#